data_AF-A0A163E073-F1
#
_entry.id   AF-A0A163E073-F1
#
_cell.length_a   1.000
_cell.length_b   1.000
_cell.length_c   1.000
_cell.angle_alpha   90.00
_cell.angle_beta   90.00
_cell.angle_gamma   90.00
#
_symmetry.space_group_name_H-M   'P 1'
#
loop_
_entity.id
_entity.type
_entity.pdbx_description
1 polymer ?
#
loop_
_entity_poly.entity_id
_entity_poly.type
_entity_poly.pdbx_seq_one_letter_code
_entity_poly.pdbx_strand_id
1 'polypeptide(L)' 'MAVWLRFCEGDDATIGFVFAEYDRISVADGVDHLFFRQVGDDLSLTADGIHTTLLDVDKGEFLAADVIDYI' A
#
# COMPACT_ATOMS: atom_id res chain seq x y z
N MET A 1 -11.29 -10.79 -2.66
CA MET A 1 -10.17 -11.73 -2.93
C MET A 1 -8.96 -11.04 -2.33
N ALA A 2 -8.39 -11.51 -1.21
CA ALA A 2 -7.35 -10.74 -0.52
C ALA A 2 -6.09 -10.58 -1.39
N VAL A 3 -5.75 -9.34 -1.74
CA VAL A 3 -4.48 -9.01 -2.40
C VAL A 3 -3.38 -8.97 -1.34
N TRP A 4 -2.35 -9.81 -1.51
CA TRP A 4 -1.18 -9.88 -0.62
C TRP A 4 -0.02 -9.13 -1.26
N LEU A 5 0.34 -7.97 -0.71
CA LEU A 5 1.50 -7.21 -1.17
C LEU A 5 2.71 -7.59 -0.34
N ARG A 6 3.66 -8.30 -0.93
CA ARG A 6 4.98 -8.53 -0.35
C ARG A 6 5.95 -7.53 -0.97
N PHE A 7 6.38 -6.55 -0.18
CA PHE A 7 7.44 -5.63 -0.56
C PHE A 7 8.78 -6.39 -0.50
N CYS A 8 9.35 -6.71 -1.67
CA CYS A 8 10.72 -7.20 -1.81
C CYS A 8 11.57 -6.06 -2.38
N GLU A 9 12.80 -5.89 -1.89
CA GLU A 9 13.72 -4.83 -2.32
C GLU A 9 13.82 -4.75 -3.86
N GLY A 10 13.36 -3.63 -4.44
CA GLY A 10 13.51 -3.30 -5.87
C GLY A 10 12.31 -3.48 -6.80
N ASP A 11 11.13 -3.89 -6.34
CA ASP A 11 9.97 -4.12 -7.23
C ASP A 11 8.90 -3.00 -7.15
N ASP A 12 8.81 -2.16 -8.19
CA ASP A 12 7.71 -1.22 -8.32
C ASP A 12 6.42 -1.92 -8.79
N ALA A 13 5.30 -1.72 -8.10
CA ALA A 13 4.03 -2.38 -8.41
C ALA A 13 2.86 -1.39 -8.55
N THR A 14 1.99 -1.58 -9.54
CA THR A 14 0.73 -0.83 -9.69
C THR A 14 -0.45 -1.77 -9.56
N ILE A 15 -1.37 -1.45 -8.65
CA ILE A 15 -2.33 -2.42 -8.11
C ILE A 15 -3.69 -1.77 -7.97
N GLY A 16 -4.74 -2.45 -8.44
CA GLY A 16 -6.10 -2.07 -8.11
C GLY A 16 -6.41 -2.52 -6.68
N PHE A 17 -6.84 -1.58 -5.83
CA PHE A 17 -7.11 -1.83 -4.42
C PHE A 17 -8.56 -1.47 -4.12
N VAL A 18 -9.30 -2.36 -3.46
CA VAL A 18 -10.73 -2.15 -3.19
C VAL A 18 -11.03 -2.42 -1.71
N PHE A 19 -11.42 -1.37 -0.99
CA PHE A 19 -11.80 -1.47 0.43
C PHE A 19 -12.92 -2.48 0.69
N ALA A 20 -13.85 -2.65 -0.26
CA ALA A 20 -14.99 -3.54 -0.13
C ALA A 20 -14.63 -5.03 -0.02
N GLU A 21 -13.42 -5.44 -0.41
CA GLU A 21 -12.99 -6.84 -0.41
C GLU A 21 -12.07 -7.22 0.77
N TYR A 22 -11.89 -6.31 1.75
CA TYR A 22 -10.93 -6.47 2.86
C TYR A 22 -9.48 -6.68 2.38
N ASP A 23 -9.08 -6.02 1.30
CA ASP A 23 -7.67 -5.99 0.92
C ASP A 23 -6.84 -5.39 2.04
N ARG A 24 -5.69 -6.02 2.32
CA ARG A 24 -4.77 -5.60 3.37
C ARG A 24 -3.37 -5.50 2.82
N ILE A 25 -2.64 -4.54 3.35
CA ILE A 25 -1.23 -4.37 3.05
C ILE A 25 -0.44 -4.94 4.21
N SER A 26 0.29 -6.02 3.96
CA SER A 26 1.21 -6.57 4.95
C SER A 26 2.61 -6.00 4.74
N VAL A 27 3.14 -5.35 5.77
CA VAL A 27 4.49 -4.78 5.76
C VAL A 27 5.38 -5.71 6.58
N ALA A 28 6.40 -6.28 5.92
CA ALA A 28 7.32 -7.22 6.55
C ALA A 28 8.34 -6.50 7.45
N ASP A 29 8.82 -7.23 8.47
CA ASP A 29 9.96 -6.80 9.30
C ASP A 29 11.18 -6.43 8.44
N GLY A 30 11.78 -5.27 8.75
CA GLY A 30 12.85 -4.64 7.97
C GLY A 30 12.42 -3.43 7.13
N VAL A 31 11.12 -3.10 7.08
CA VAL A 31 10.65 -1.82 6.52
C VAL A 31 10.60 -0.76 7.62
N ASP A 32 11.61 0.10 7.69
CA ASP A 32 11.72 1.14 8.74
C ASP A 32 10.87 2.38 8.40
N HIS A 33 10.60 2.62 7.11
CA HIS A 33 9.96 3.85 6.66
C HIS A 33 8.93 3.62 5.55
N LEU A 34 7.64 3.63 5.92
CA LEU A 34 6.52 3.65 4.98
C LEU A 34 5.97 5.07 4.80
N PHE A 35 6.07 5.59 3.59
CA PHE A 35 5.56 6.91 3.20
C PHE A 35 4.34 6.78 2.29
N PHE A 36 3.33 7.62 2.52
CA PHE A 36 2.12 7.69 1.72
C PHE A 36 1.98 9.05 1.04
N ARG A 37 1.83 9.06 -0.28
CA ARG A 37 1.69 10.26 -1.09
C ARG A 37 0.50 10.13 -2.04
N GLN A 38 -0.45 11.07 -1.94
CA GLN A 38 -1.52 11.18 -2.92
C GLN A 38 -0.95 11.70 -4.26
N VAL A 39 -1.32 11.05 -5.36
CA VAL A 39 -0.93 11.42 -6.73
C VAL A 39 -2.19 11.44 -7.59
N GLY A 40 -2.87 12.60 -7.63
CA GLY A 40 -4.18 12.68 -8.25
C GLY A 40 -5.18 11.83 -7.46
N ASP A 41 -5.88 10.94 -8.16
CA ASP A 41 -6.86 10.02 -7.56
C ASP A 41 -6.20 8.73 -7.02
N ASP A 42 -4.90 8.54 -7.26
CA ASP A 42 -4.15 7.35 -6.86
C ASP A 42 -3.32 7.59 -5.58
N LEU A 43 -3.05 6.52 -4.83
CA LEU A 43 -2.21 6.53 -3.63
C LEU A 43 -0.88 5.84 -3.89
N SER A 44 0.22 6.57 -3.76
CA SER A 44 1.57 6.01 -3.82
C SER A 44 2.09 5.69 -2.42
N LEU A 45 2.56 4.46 -2.24
CA LEU A 45 3.29 3.96 -1.08
C LEU A 45 4.76 3.85 -1.45
N THR A 46 5.63 4.27 -0.54
CA THR A 46 7.08 4.13 -0.69
C THR A 46 7.66 3.54 0.57
N ALA A 47 8.36 2.42 0.45
CA ALA A 47 9.00 1.69 1.54
C ALA A 47 10.40 1.26 1.13
N ASP A 48 11.45 1.76 1.78
CA ASP A 48 12.85 1.35 1.57
C ASP A 48 13.28 1.19 0.09
N GLY A 49 12.87 2.13 -0.76
CA GLY A 49 13.18 2.15 -2.19
C GLY A 49 12.22 1.38 -3.09
N ILE A 50 11.15 0.82 -2.52
CA ILE A 50 10.07 0.13 -3.22
C ILE A 50 8.90 1.09 -3.39
N HIS A 51 8.42 1.27 -4.62
CA HIS A 51 7.27 2.14 -4.89
C HIS A 51 6.05 1.34 -5.34
N THR A 52 4.95 1.47 -4.62
CA THR A 52 3.67 0.88 -5.01
C THR A 52 2.63 1.96 -5.25
N THR A 53 1.86 1.85 -6.33
CA THR A 53 0.74 2.76 -6.62
C THR A 53 -0.57 1.99 -6.54
N LEU A 54 -1.45 2.43 -5.64
CA LEU A 54 -2.83 1.97 -5.55
C LEU A 54 -3.71 2.89 -6.39
N LEU A 55 -4.46 2.30 -7.31
CA LEU A 55 -5.33 3.06 -8.22
C LEU A 55 -6.65 3.42 -7.55
N ASP A 56 -7.09 4.67 -7.74
CA ASP A 56 -8.37 5.19 -7.23
C ASP A 56 -8.55 5.00 -5.71
N VAL A 57 -7.46 5.27 -4.97
CA VAL A 57 -7.43 5.18 -3.51
C VAL A 57 -7.14 6.55 -2.92
N ASP A 58 -8.05 7.02 -2.07
CA ASP A 58 -7.82 8.21 -1.26
C ASP A 58 -6.96 7.88 -0.02
N LYS A 59 -5.94 8.71 0.23
CA LYS A 59 -5.06 8.59 1.39
C LYS A 59 -5.81 8.66 2.73
N GLY A 60 -6.80 9.54 2.84
CA GLY A 60 -7.58 9.72 4.06
C GLY A 60 -8.41 8.48 4.37
N GLU A 61 -9.13 7.96 3.39
CA GLU A 61 -9.89 6.70 3.51
C GLU A 61 -8.96 5.52 3.81
N PHE A 62 -7.82 5.44 3.12
CA PHE A 62 -6.83 4.37 3.32
C PHE A 62 -6.31 4.32 4.77
N LEU A 63 -5.93 5.47 5.32
CA LEU A 63 -5.44 5.54 6.70
C LEU A 63 -6.56 5.36 7.73
N ALA A 64 -7.79 5.75 7.41
CA ALA A 64 -8.95 5.54 8.29
C ALA A 64 -9.43 4.08 8.33
N ALA A 65 -9.17 3.32 7.27
CA ALA A 65 -9.60 1.94 7.14
C ALA A 65 -8.73 0.93 7.92
N ASP A 66 -7.58 1.36 8.47
CA ASP A 66 -6.66 0.52 9.26
C ASP A 66 -6.29 -0.80 8.55
N VAL A 67 -6.00 -0.71 7.25
CA VAL A 67 -5.77 -1.87 6.36
C VAL A 67 -4.31 -2.34 6.32
N ILE A 68 -3.45 -1.80 7.18
CA ILE A 68 -2.01 -2.11 7.20
C ILE A 68 -1.71 -3.04 8.37
N ASP A 69 -1.27 -4.26 8.06
CA ASP A 69 -0.79 -5.22 9.04
C ASP A 69 0.74 -5.26 9.00
N TYR A 70 1.40 -5.00 10.14
CA TYR A 70 2.84 -5.19 10.28
C TYR A 70 3.11 -6.63 10.77
N ILE A 71 3.89 -7.41 10.01
CA ILE A 71 4.14 -8.85 10.26
C ILE A 71 5.60 -9.22 10.41
#